data_AF-A0AAJ1UKJ3-F1
#
_entry.id   AF-A0AAJ1UKJ3-F1
#
_cell.length_a   1.000
_cell.length_b   1.000
_cell.length_c   1.000
_cell.angle_alpha   90.00
_cell.angle_beta   90.00
_cell.angle_gamma   90.00
#
_symmetry.space_group_name_H-M   'P 1'
#
loop_
_entity.id
_entity.type
_entity.pdbx_description
1 polymer ?
#
loop_
_entity_poly.entity_id
_entity_poly.type
_entity_poly.pdbx_seq_one_letter_code
_entity_poly.pdbx_strand_id
1 'polypeptide(L)'
;MDSKRERNNFIDFIRAISILGVICIHVVGLSFSEESIGIGVLFMDNLFRFAVPFFMGILGFMTIKKYSSINSWWKFYRDKIFFIVLPFYI
;
A
#
# COMPACT_ATOMS: atom_id res chain seq x y z
N MET A 1 3.85 -29.81 -3.39
CA MET A 1 5.14 -29.13 -3.60
C MET A 1 4.92 -27.64 -3.37
N ASP A 2 5.07 -27.20 -2.13
CA ASP A 2 4.98 -25.78 -1.77
C ASP A 2 6.19 -25.04 -2.33
N SER A 3 6.00 -24.30 -3.42
CA SER A 3 6.98 -23.30 -3.82
C SER A 3 7.01 -22.23 -2.73
N LYS A 4 7.98 -22.34 -1.81
CA LYS A 4 8.32 -21.26 -0.87
C LYS A 4 8.64 -20.03 -1.72
N ARG A 5 7.63 -19.19 -1.90
CA ARG A 5 7.69 -17.96 -2.66
C ARG A 5 8.71 -17.07 -1.96
N GLU A 6 9.88 -16.93 -2.56
CA GLU A 6 11.01 -16.21 -1.97
C GLU A 6 10.57 -14.81 -1.55
N ARG A 7 10.63 -14.54 -0.25
CA ARG A 7 10.19 -13.27 0.33
C ARG A 7 11.19 -12.20 -0.06
N ASN A 8 10.73 -11.16 -0.74
CA ASN A 8 11.58 -10.04 -1.11
C ASN A 8 11.55 -8.99 0.00
N ASN A 9 12.55 -9.04 0.90
CA ASN A 9 12.68 -8.12 2.02
C ASN A 9 12.79 -6.65 1.58
N PHE A 10 13.30 -6.37 0.38
CA PHE A 10 13.37 -5.02 -0.17
C PHE A 10 11.98 -4.45 -0.48
N ILE A 11 11.09 -5.28 -1.05
CA ILE A 11 9.70 -4.86 -1.31
C ILE A 11 8.95 -4.64 0.01
N ASP A 12 9.16 -5.51 0.99
CA ASP A 12 8.55 -5.34 2.31
C ASP A 12 9.05 -4.06 3.01
N PHE A 13 10.33 -3.73 2.87
CA PHE A 13 10.90 -2.48 3.39
C PHE A 13 10.31 -1.23 2.74
N ILE A 14 10.26 -1.19 1.40
CA ILE A 14 9.64 -0.08 0.68
C ILE A 14 8.17 0.06 1.08
N ARG A 15 7.44 -1.05 1.16
CA ARG A 15 6.04 -1.05 1.60
C ARG A 15 5.89 -0.43 2.98
N ALA A 16 6.76 -0.77 3.93
CA ALA A 16 6.73 -0.20 5.28
C ALA A 16 6.95 1.32 5.27
N ILE A 17 7.92 1.81 4.48
CA ILE A 17 8.15 3.25 4.29
C ILE A 17 6.94 3.93 3.68
N SER A 18 6.32 3.34 2.65
CA SER A 18 5.12 3.91 2.04
C SER A 18 3.97 3.98 3.04
N ILE A 19 3.73 2.94 3.84
CA ILE A 19 2.69 2.95 4.90
C ILE A 19 2.96 4.07 5.90
N LEU A 20 4.20 4.22 6.37
CA LEU A 20 4.58 5.31 7.27
C LEU A 20 4.32 6.68 6.64
N GLY A 21 4.68 6.88 5.37
CA GLY A 21 4.37 8.11 4.65
C GLY A 21 2.87 8.42 4.56
N VAL A 22 2.04 7.40 4.28
CA VAL A 22 0.58 7.54 4.25
C VAL A 22 0.02 7.89 5.64
N ILE A 23 0.55 7.29 6.70
CA ILE A 23 0.16 7.63 8.08
C ILE A 23 0.56 9.08 8.39
N CYS A 24 1.77 9.49 8.05
CA CYS A 24 2.25 10.85 8.30
C CYS A 24 1.37 11.92 7.67
N ILE A 25 0.96 11.77 6.40
CA ILE A 25 0.08 12.76 5.75
C ILE A 25 -1.32 12.81 6.36
N HIS A 26 -1.86 11.67 6.83
CA HIS A 26 -3.22 11.59 7.37
C HIS A 26 -3.30 11.98 8.85
N VAL A 27 -2.28 11.66 9.65
CA VAL A 27 -2.24 11.96 11.09
C VAL A 27 -1.79 13.38 11.35
N VAL A 28 -0.77 13.85 10.63
CA VAL A 28 -0.23 15.19 10.88
C VAL A 28 -1.08 16.25 10.18
N GLY A 29 -1.98 15.86 9.27
CA GLY A 29 -2.83 16.80 8.56
C GLY A 29 -2.00 17.93 7.99
N LEU A 30 -0.96 17.59 7.22
CA LEU A 30 0.02 18.51 6.62
C LEU A 30 -0.66 19.40 5.56
N SER A 31 -1.74 20.08 5.91
CA SER A 31 -2.29 21.24 5.22
C SER A 31 -1.50 22.45 5.66
N PHE A 32 -0.23 22.43 5.28
CA PHE A 32 0.68 23.55 5.42
C PHE A 32 0.14 24.73 4.59
N SER A 33 -0.60 25.63 5.24
CA SER A 33 -1.07 26.88 4.65
C SER A 33 0.13 27.79 4.38
N GLU A 34 0.14 28.45 3.22
CA GLU A 34 1.29 29.07 2.55
C GLU A 34 2.03 30.19 3.31
N GLU A 35 1.62 30.52 4.53
CA GLU A 35 2.27 31.56 5.33
C GLU A 35 3.49 30.98 6.06
N SER A 36 4.68 31.13 5.44
CA SER A 36 6.02 31.00 6.04
C SER A 36 6.56 29.59 6.31
N ILE A 37 6.41 28.67 5.36
CA ILE A 37 6.95 27.31 5.51
C ILE A 37 8.23 27.16 4.67
N GLY A 38 9.32 26.73 5.32
CA GLY A 38 10.61 26.54 4.68
C GLY A 38 10.56 25.51 3.54
N ILE A 39 11.35 25.74 2.49
CA ILE A 39 11.40 24.91 1.26
C ILE A 39 11.54 23.41 1.58
N GLY A 40 12.30 23.05 2.63
CA GLY A 40 12.47 21.66 3.05
C GLY A 40 11.18 20.97 3.50
N VAL A 41 10.27 21.69 4.15
CA VAL A 41 8.99 21.14 4.61
C VAL A 41 8.03 20.95 3.44
N LEU A 42 8.00 21.89 2.50
CA LEU A 42 7.26 21.77 1.23
C LEU A 42 7.75 20.59 0.38
N PHE A 43 9.06 20.37 0.33
CA PHE A 43 9.64 19.22 -0.36
C PHE A 43 9.21 17.90 0.30
N MET A 44 9.25 17.83 1.64
CA MET A 44 8.83 16.63 2.39
C MET A 44 7.33 16.36 2.25
N ASP A 45 6.48 17.38 2.28
CA ASP A 45 5.04 17.22 2.07
C ASP A 45 4.75 16.62 0.68
N ASN A 46 5.37 17.16 -0.37
CA ASN A 46 5.24 16.60 -1.72
C ASN A 46 5.75 15.15 -1.79
N LEU A 47 6.89 14.84 -1.16
CA LEU A 47 7.43 13.49 -1.12
C LEU A 47 6.47 12.50 -0.44
N PHE A 48 5.84 12.90 0.66
CA PHE A 48 4.88 12.04 1.36
C PHE A 48 3.55 11.90 0.62
N ARG A 49 3.11 12.90 -0.15
CA ARG A 49 1.93 12.77 -1.03
C ARG A 49 2.13 11.70 -2.11
N PHE A 50 3.37 11.48 -2.57
CA PHE A 50 3.71 10.38 -3.47
C PHE A 50 3.68 8.98 -2.81
N ALA A 51 3.66 8.90 -1.47
CA ALA A 51 3.64 7.61 -0.76
C ALA A 51 2.37 6.80 -1.06
N VAL A 52 1.22 7.45 -1.30
CA VAL A 52 -0.05 6.78 -1.61
C VAL A 52 -0.01 6.06 -2.97
N PRO A 53 0.33 6.72 -4.10
CA PRO A 53 0.54 6.04 -5.38
C PRO A 53 1.56 4.90 -5.31
N PHE A 54 2.67 5.11 -4.58
CA PHE A 54 3.73 4.10 -4.45
C PHE A 54 3.26 2.87 -3.66
N PHE A 55 2.54 3.09 -2.56
CA PHE A 55 1.91 2.04 -1.77
C PHE A 55 0.93 1.20 -2.62
N MET A 56 0.07 1.87 -3.39
CA MET A 56 -0.87 1.20 -4.30
C MET A 56 -0.15 0.38 -5.38
N GLY A 57 0.94 0.93 -5.95
CA GLY A 57 1.77 0.23 -6.93
C GLY A 57 2.40 -1.06 -6.37
N ILE A 58 2.95 -1.01 -5.16
CA ILE A 58 3.55 -2.18 -4.50
C ILE A 58 2.50 -3.25 -4.20
N LEU A 59 1.33 -2.85 -3.69
CA LEU A 59 0.21 -3.77 -3.48
C LEU A 59 -0.24 -4.45 -4.77
N GLY A 60 -0.37 -3.66 -5.85
CA GLY A 60 -0.71 -4.16 -7.18
C GLY A 60 0.32 -5.17 -7.68
N PHE A 61 1.60 -4.82 -7.60
CA PHE A 61 2.71 -5.70 -7.98
C PHE A 61 2.70 -7.03 -7.20
N MET A 62 2.56 -6.97 -5.88
CA MET A 62 2.51 -8.17 -5.04
C MET A 62 1.30 -9.05 -5.36
N THR A 63 0.15 -8.42 -5.66
CA THR A 63 -1.11 -9.08 -6.05
C THR A 63 -0.94 -9.78 -7.39
N ILE A 64 -0.47 -9.09 -8.42
CA ILE A 64 -0.22 -9.68 -9.75
C ILE A 64 0.77 -10.82 -9.63
N LYS A 65 1.90 -10.64 -8.93
CA LYS A 65 2.86 -11.72 -8.74
C LYS A 65 2.23 -12.91 -8.02
N LYS A 66 1.24 -12.71 -7.13
CA LYS A 66 0.63 -13.78 -6.30
C LYS A 66 -0.43 -14.54 -7.08
N TYR A 67 -1.10 -13.84 -7.99
CA TYR A 67 -2.24 -14.34 -8.72
C TYR A 67 -1.99 -14.43 -10.22
N SER A 68 -0.72 -14.35 -10.65
CA SER A 68 -0.28 -14.48 -12.04
C SER A 68 -0.74 -15.80 -12.68
N SER A 69 -0.91 -16.87 -11.88
CA SER A 69 -1.41 -18.16 -12.36
C SER A 69 -2.91 -18.39 -12.10
N ILE A 70 -3.68 -17.37 -11.71
CA ILE A 70 -5.13 -17.53 -11.54
C ILE A 70 -5.80 -17.53 -12.91
N ASN A 71 -6.42 -18.66 -13.23
CA ASN A 71 -7.19 -18.86 -14.46
C ASN A 71 -8.58 -18.17 -14.44
N SER A 72 -9.06 -17.71 -13.28
CA SER A 72 -10.39 -17.09 -13.15
C SER A 72 -10.42 -15.97 -12.12
N TRP A 73 -10.59 -14.74 -12.60
CA TRP A 73 -10.76 -13.53 -11.79
C TRP A 73 -12.00 -13.61 -10.86
N TRP A 74 -13.04 -14.32 -11.28
CA TRP A 74 -14.26 -14.49 -10.48
C TRP A 74 -14.00 -15.23 -9.16
N LYS A 75 -13.17 -16.28 -9.20
CA LYS A 75 -12.79 -17.04 -8.00
C LYS A 75 -12.02 -16.17 -6.99
N PHE A 76 -11.15 -15.30 -7.50
CA PHE A 76 -10.40 -14.35 -6.67
C PHE A 76 -11.32 -13.38 -5.91
N TYR A 77 -12.29 -12.77 -6.59
CA TYR A 77 -13.22 -11.84 -5.93
C TYR A 77 -14.11 -12.56 -4.91
N ARG A 78 -14.62 -13.76 -5.24
CA ARG A 78 -15.45 -14.55 -4.32
C ARG A 78 -14.70 -14.88 -3.04
N ASP A 79 -13.48 -15.41 -3.14
CA ASP A 79 -12.69 -15.82 -1.97
C ASP A 79 -12.34 -14.60 -1.10
N LYS A 80 -12.07 -13.45 -1.72
CA LYS A 80 -11.74 -12.22 -1.01
C LYS A 80 -12.95 -11.59 -0.32
N ILE A 81 -14.12 -11.61 -0.97
CA ILE A 81 -15.38 -11.18 -0.36
C ILE A 81 -15.71 -12.09 0.83
N PHE A 82 -15.64 -13.41 0.67
CA PHE A 82 -15.89 -14.35 1.77
C PHE A 82 -14.96 -14.08 2.96
N PHE A 83 -13.68 -13.83 2.72
CA PHE A 83 -12.71 -13.49 3.77
C PHE A 83 -13.04 -12.18 4.50
N ILE A 84 -13.45 -11.13 3.77
CA ILE A 84 -13.81 -9.83 4.35
C ILE A 84 -15.12 -9.91 5.13
N VAL A 85 -16.06 -10.72 4.64
CA VAL A 85 -17.43 -10.79 5.13
C VAL A 85 -17.60 -11.81 6.27
N LEU A 86 -16.79 -12.87 6.31
CA LEU A 86 -16.74 -13.84 7.41
C LEU A 86 -16.70 -13.22 8.82
N PRO A 87 -15.84 -12.23 9.12
CA PRO A 87 -15.78 -11.61 10.45
C PRO A 87 -17.00 -10.73 10.80
N PHE A 88 -17.95 -10.52 9.88
CA PHE A 88 -19.21 -9.82 10.17
C PHE A 88 -20.37 -10.78 10.49
N TYR A 89 -20.19 -12.08 10.25
CA TYR A 89 -21.22 -13.12 10.46
C TYR A 89 -20.86 -14.12 11.57
N ILE A 90 -19.69 -13.97 12.20
CA ILE A 90 -19.24 -14.65 13.43
C ILE A 90 -19.07 -13.59 14.50
#